data_AF-T0KQK1-F1
#
_entry.id   AF-T0KQK1-F1
#
_cell.length_a   1.000
_cell.length_b   1.000
_cell.length_c   1.000
_cell.angle_alpha   90.00
_cell.angle_beta   90.00
_cell.angle_gamma   90.00
#
_symmetry.space_group_name_H-M   'P 1'
#
loop_
_entity.id
_entity.type
_entity.pdbx_description
1 polymer ?
#
loop_
_entity_poly.entity_id
_entity_poly.type
_entity_poly.pdbx_seq_one_letter_code
_entity_poly.pdbx_strand_id
1 'polypeptide(L)'
;MRDPLDEETVLDVLMTIEDMIAEKPRTPKPKDSVARSFNRLDTYTPIRLAAEEFLNDQSLPPKTGLVMGMDLFLSTYEGFLWADERLNVQSCRELAVRLSKDMQVGILPVITIVEAMIQQDHLDGEKTVLEGLKQLHEDLKNYQRQEAPELLYHQAPWTAGHHMAEMLARAHLLGHRITCEWNVVPSTLHMYNALCQSDFNLPKIGLMEELCELFKETLFLGNRPDRNFVSHYRRSTFETSISSGSLKISMNKRATRVLNKPSPSFRRKPVDSALTTLHLNEHRLSPIVLCKLYDLPMSADPSPAMREGVRMATDSPFHNFIENAKDKLLPELQGPCPVARVNHFAILVLCARILRDFSRQIHPSTYRTLRSTGNPKSPAIKGAMMADTVLQAIVSEPEMGKMGKTLQDVQMLQAAAEAFESVDKTATLKQFLWKV
;
A
#
# COMPACT_ATOMS: atom_id res chain seq x y z
N MET A 1 -22.06 34.75 22.26
CA MET A 1 -21.02 34.71 23.32
C MET A 1 -20.55 33.26 23.33
N ARG A 2 -19.26 33.00 23.13
CA ARG A 2 -18.73 31.61 23.11
C ARG A 2 -18.50 31.20 24.56
N ASP A 3 -19.13 30.12 24.99
CA ASP A 3 -18.75 29.49 26.25
C ASP A 3 -17.53 28.61 25.95
N PRO A 4 -16.41 28.79 26.67
CA PRO A 4 -15.26 27.90 26.52
C PRO A 4 -15.66 26.46 26.85
N LEU A 5 -15.03 25.48 26.20
CA LEU A 5 -15.17 24.07 26.59
C LEU A 5 -14.82 23.95 28.08
N ASP A 6 -15.73 23.38 28.86
CA ASP A 6 -15.67 23.32 30.30
C ASP A 6 -14.80 22.17 30.80
N GLU A 7 -14.54 22.16 32.11
CA GLU A 7 -13.81 21.08 32.80
C GLU A 7 -14.46 19.71 32.59
N GLU A 8 -15.80 19.67 32.48
CA GLU A 8 -16.59 18.47 32.20
C GLU A 8 -16.21 17.85 30.85
N THR A 9 -16.04 18.67 29.81
CA THR A 9 -15.57 18.22 28.50
C THR A 9 -14.19 17.54 28.55
N VAL A 10 -13.26 18.08 29.35
CA VAL A 10 -11.91 17.50 29.49
C VAL A 10 -11.99 16.15 30.21
N LEU A 11 -12.81 16.06 31.25
CA LEU A 11 -13.05 14.82 31.98
C LEU A 11 -13.67 13.75 31.09
N ASP A 12 -14.65 14.10 30.27
CA ASP A 12 -15.29 13.17 29.31
C ASP A 12 -14.28 12.56 28.33
N VAL A 13 -13.35 13.37 27.82
CA VAL A 13 -12.26 12.87 26.96
C VAL A 13 -11.34 11.91 27.73
N LEU A 14 -10.98 12.23 28.96
CA LEU A 14 -10.11 11.38 29.78
C LEU A 14 -10.80 10.06 30.17
N MET A 15 -12.08 10.10 30.55
CA MET A 15 -12.87 8.90 30.83
C MET A 15 -13.02 8.03 29.59
N THR A 16 -13.28 8.63 28.42
CA THR A 16 -13.31 7.89 27.15
C THR A 16 -11.99 7.15 26.92
N ILE A 17 -10.85 7.82 27.17
CA ILE A 17 -9.54 7.20 27.00
C ILE A 17 -9.34 6.08 28.03
N GLU A 18 -9.78 6.25 29.28
CA GLU A 18 -9.73 5.23 30.32
C GLU A 18 -10.52 3.97 29.96
N ASP A 19 -11.75 4.13 29.45
CA ASP A 19 -12.58 3.02 28.97
C ASP A 19 -11.89 2.28 27.81
N MET A 20 -11.30 3.02 26.86
CA MET A 20 -10.53 2.44 25.75
C MET A 20 -9.30 1.64 26.24
N ILE A 21 -8.71 2.03 27.36
CA ILE A 21 -7.59 1.30 27.98
C ILE A 21 -8.10 0.00 28.60
N ALA A 22 -9.23 0.06 29.31
CA ALA A 22 -9.85 -1.08 29.97
C ALA A 22 -10.34 -2.16 28.99
N GLU A 23 -10.85 -1.76 27.82
CA GLU A 23 -11.34 -2.67 26.78
C GLU A 23 -10.22 -3.41 26.00
N LYS A 24 -8.95 -3.06 26.21
CA LYS A 24 -7.83 -3.56 25.38
C LYS A 24 -7.73 -5.10 25.40
N PRO A 25 -7.92 -5.78 24.26
CA PRO A 25 -7.69 -7.21 24.16
C PRO A 25 -6.21 -7.51 24.44
N ARG A 26 -5.93 -8.44 25.36
CA ARG A 26 -4.57 -8.95 25.62
C ARG A 26 -4.13 -9.90 24.50
N THR A 27 -3.98 -9.39 23.29
CA THR A 27 -3.39 -10.19 22.19
C THR A 27 -1.86 -10.18 22.31
N PRO A 28 -1.19 -11.34 22.21
CA PRO A 28 0.26 -11.41 22.27
C PRO A 28 0.88 -10.60 21.12
N LYS A 29 1.81 -9.70 21.45
CA LYS A 29 2.51 -8.88 20.45
C LYS A 29 3.42 -9.76 19.58
N PRO A 30 3.33 -9.69 18.24
CA PRO A 30 4.28 -10.39 17.36
C PRO A 30 5.72 -9.95 17.63
N LYS A 31 6.70 -10.87 17.53
CA LYS A 31 8.13 -10.54 17.75
C LYS A 31 8.73 -9.75 16.57
N ASP A 32 8.28 -10.01 15.34
CA ASP A 32 8.74 -9.33 14.12
C ASP A 32 8.16 -7.90 14.02
N SER A 33 8.98 -6.91 13.71
CA SER A 33 8.56 -5.50 13.56
C SER A 33 7.66 -5.27 12.36
N VAL A 34 7.83 -6.03 11.27
CA VAL A 34 6.99 -5.96 10.08
C VAL A 34 5.62 -6.59 10.35
N ALA A 35 5.59 -7.76 10.98
CA ALA A 35 4.34 -8.39 11.39
C ALA A 35 3.61 -7.54 12.45
N ARG A 36 4.34 -6.78 13.28
CA ARG A 36 3.76 -5.81 14.21
C ARG A 36 3.06 -4.66 13.50
N SER A 37 3.66 -4.08 12.46
CA SER A 37 3.04 -2.94 11.76
C SER A 37 1.74 -3.33 11.05
N PHE A 38 1.62 -4.57 10.55
CA PHE A 38 0.35 -5.05 9.99
C PHE A 38 -0.78 -5.16 11.01
N ASN A 39 -0.46 -5.36 12.29
CA ASN A 39 -1.44 -5.67 13.34
C ASN A 39 -1.67 -4.49 14.30
N ARG A 40 -1.12 -3.32 14.00
CA ARG A 40 -1.19 -2.16 14.89
C ARG A 40 -2.51 -1.44 14.71
N LEU A 41 -3.44 -1.74 15.61
CA LEU A 41 -4.65 -0.97 15.84
C LEU A 41 -4.59 -0.12 17.13
N ASP A 42 -3.70 -0.43 18.07
CA ASP A 42 -3.74 0.14 19.42
C ASP A 42 -3.23 1.59 19.52
N THR A 43 -2.95 2.24 18.38
CA THR A 43 -2.49 3.63 18.28
C THR A 43 -3.38 4.55 17.47
N TYR A 44 -4.62 4.16 17.21
CA TYR A 44 -5.61 5.05 16.58
C TYR A 44 -5.93 6.29 17.38
N THR A 45 -5.75 6.23 18.68
CA THR A 45 -6.22 7.25 19.58
C THR A 45 -5.05 8.23 19.79
N PRO A 46 -5.00 9.39 19.11
CA PRO A 46 -4.05 10.43 19.47
C PRO A 46 -4.14 10.70 20.97
N ILE A 47 -3.00 10.97 21.62
CA ILE A 47 -2.92 11.25 23.07
C ILE A 47 -3.05 10.01 23.99
N ARG A 48 -3.62 8.87 23.53
CA ARG A 48 -3.82 7.66 24.36
C ARG A 48 -2.60 7.20 25.11
N LEU A 49 -1.43 7.14 24.45
CA LEU A 49 -0.20 6.68 25.10
C LEU A 49 0.26 7.63 26.22
N ALA A 50 0.10 8.93 26.00
CA ALA A 50 0.45 9.95 26.99
C ALA A 50 -0.55 9.96 28.16
N ALA A 51 -1.84 9.76 27.86
CA ALA A 51 -2.90 9.62 28.84
C ALA A 51 -2.79 8.32 29.64
N GLU A 52 -2.48 7.18 29.01
CA GLU A 52 -2.18 5.89 29.67
C GLU A 52 -1.07 6.07 30.70
N GLU A 53 0.03 6.74 30.32
CA GLU A 53 1.16 6.96 31.23
C GLU A 53 0.75 7.77 32.46
N PHE A 54 -0.05 8.83 32.26
CA PHE A 54 -0.55 9.67 33.36
C PHE A 54 -1.58 8.93 34.24
N LEU A 55 -2.53 8.22 33.65
CA LEU A 55 -3.57 7.49 34.38
C LEU A 55 -3.01 6.33 35.21
N ASN A 56 -1.93 5.69 34.76
CA ASN A 56 -1.26 4.61 35.49
C ASN A 56 -0.43 5.11 36.68
N ASP A 57 0.02 6.37 36.68
CA ASP A 57 0.78 6.97 37.78
C ASP A 57 0.35 8.42 38.03
N GLN A 58 -0.83 8.56 38.63
CA GLN A 58 -1.41 9.86 38.97
C GLN A 58 -0.63 10.60 40.08
N SER A 59 0.41 9.99 40.65
CA SER A 59 1.27 10.64 41.65
C SER A 59 2.23 11.65 41.02
N LEU A 60 2.45 11.56 39.70
CA LEU A 60 3.28 12.47 38.94
C LEU A 60 2.42 13.51 38.20
N PRO A 61 2.89 14.76 38.06
CA PRO A 61 2.19 15.76 37.26
C PRO A 61 2.10 15.32 35.79
N PRO A 62 1.04 15.72 35.06
CA PRO A 62 0.91 15.39 33.65
C PRO A 62 2.10 15.95 32.87
N LYS A 63 2.69 15.13 32.00
CA LYS A 63 3.80 15.56 31.16
C LYS A 63 3.34 16.65 30.19
N THR A 64 4.25 17.56 29.84
CA THR A 64 4.00 18.65 28.88
C THR A 64 3.38 18.16 27.56
N GLY A 65 3.80 16.99 27.07
CA GLY A 65 3.24 16.41 25.84
C GLY A 65 1.77 16.02 25.94
N LEU A 66 1.30 15.58 27.12
CA LEU A 66 -0.12 15.30 27.36
C LEU A 66 -0.92 16.61 27.38
N VAL A 67 -0.44 17.60 28.13
CA VAL A 67 -1.09 18.92 28.23
C VAL A 67 -1.22 19.59 26.86
N MET A 68 -0.11 19.66 26.12
CA MET A 68 -0.09 20.21 24.76
C MET A 68 -0.97 19.41 23.80
N GLY A 69 -1.00 18.09 23.94
CA GLY A 69 -1.89 17.22 23.18
C GLY A 69 -3.36 17.54 23.46
N MET A 70 -3.76 17.67 24.72
CA MET A 70 -5.15 18.02 25.06
C MET A 70 -5.53 19.41 24.55
N ASP A 71 -4.65 20.41 24.69
CA ASP A 71 -4.89 21.77 24.20
C ASP A 71 -5.08 21.80 22.67
N LEU A 72 -4.23 21.10 21.93
CA LEU A 72 -4.36 20.97 20.48
C LEU A 72 -5.67 20.24 20.09
N PHE A 73 -6.07 19.23 20.85
CA PHE A 73 -7.30 18.49 20.62
C PHE A 73 -8.53 19.37 20.77
N LEU A 74 -8.63 20.09 21.88
CA LEU A 74 -9.75 20.99 22.16
C LEU A 74 -9.78 22.14 21.14
N SER A 75 -8.63 22.75 20.86
CA SER A 75 -8.52 23.86 19.91
C SER A 75 -8.91 23.46 18.48
N THR A 76 -8.45 22.28 18.01
CA THR A 76 -8.79 21.79 16.67
C THR A 76 -10.26 21.37 16.56
N TYR A 77 -10.82 20.84 17.65
CA TYR A 77 -12.23 20.50 17.70
C TYR A 77 -13.12 21.74 17.67
N GLU A 78 -12.83 22.74 18.51
CA GLU A 78 -13.56 24.02 18.53
C GLU A 78 -13.49 24.73 17.17
N GLY A 79 -12.29 24.81 16.59
CA GLY A 79 -12.09 25.42 15.27
C GLY A 79 -12.85 24.71 14.15
N PHE A 80 -13.05 23.41 14.25
CA PHE A 80 -13.84 22.64 13.30
C PHE A 80 -15.35 22.81 13.49
N LEU A 81 -15.82 22.80 14.75
CA LEU A 81 -17.23 23.00 15.07
C LEU A 81 -17.73 24.36 14.60
N TRP A 82 -16.89 25.40 14.69
CA TRP A 82 -17.27 26.78 14.40
C TRP A 82 -16.56 27.36 13.17
N ALA A 83 -16.36 26.53 12.14
CA ALA A 83 -15.78 26.98 10.88
C ALA A 83 -16.64 28.11 10.26
N ASP A 84 -16.01 29.24 9.93
CA ASP A 84 -16.67 30.43 9.36
C ASP A 84 -17.85 30.96 10.20
N GLU A 85 -17.74 30.89 11.53
CA GLU A 85 -18.78 31.28 12.48
C GLU A 85 -20.10 30.50 12.36
N ARG A 86 -20.08 29.36 11.65
CA ARG A 86 -21.23 28.47 11.48
C ARG A 86 -20.95 27.14 12.14
N LEU A 87 -22.00 26.56 12.72
CA LEU A 87 -21.93 25.21 13.27
C LEU A 87 -21.71 24.21 12.14
N ASN A 88 -20.60 23.49 12.19
CA ASN A 88 -20.32 22.38 11.30
C ASN A 88 -21.05 21.12 11.79
N VAL A 89 -22.00 20.64 10.98
CA VAL A 89 -22.81 19.45 11.27
C VAL A 89 -22.18 18.14 10.78
N GLN A 90 -20.99 18.21 10.15
CA GLN A 90 -20.33 17.04 9.61
C GLN A 90 -19.67 16.22 10.72
N SER A 91 -20.09 14.97 10.88
CA SER A 91 -19.42 14.03 11.77
C SER A 91 -18.14 13.48 11.12
N CYS A 92 -16.96 13.85 11.63
CA CYS A 92 -15.71 13.26 11.15
C CYS A 92 -15.66 11.74 11.39
N ARG A 93 -16.28 11.26 12.48
CA ARG A 93 -16.37 9.82 12.76
C ARG A 93 -17.13 9.09 11.66
N GLU A 94 -18.24 9.64 11.17
CA GLU A 94 -19.01 9.03 10.09
C GLU A 94 -18.19 8.87 8.80
N LEU A 95 -17.33 9.83 8.48
CA LEU A 95 -16.41 9.73 7.34
C LEU A 95 -15.44 8.56 7.53
N ALA A 96 -14.84 8.45 8.70
CA ALA A 96 -13.92 7.37 9.03
C ALA A 96 -14.63 5.99 9.03
N VAL A 97 -15.86 5.92 9.53
CA VAL A 97 -16.69 4.71 9.47
C VAL A 97 -17.02 4.35 8.01
N ARG A 98 -17.36 5.32 7.16
CA ARG A 98 -17.61 5.08 5.74
C ARG A 98 -16.38 4.54 5.03
N LEU A 99 -15.21 5.16 5.24
CA LEU A 99 -13.93 4.67 4.74
C LEU A 99 -13.68 3.22 5.19
N SER A 100 -13.92 2.92 6.46
CA SER A 100 -13.68 1.58 7.00
C SER A 100 -14.57 0.51 6.35
N LYS A 101 -15.83 0.84 6.03
CA LYS A 101 -16.76 -0.03 5.32
C LYS A 101 -16.30 -0.28 3.89
N ASP A 102 -15.95 0.80 3.17
CA ASP A 102 -15.47 0.72 1.79
C ASP A 102 -14.19 -0.14 1.69
N MET A 103 -13.25 0.04 2.61
CA MET A 103 -12.03 -0.76 2.69
C MET A 103 -12.30 -2.23 3.00
N GLN A 104 -13.17 -2.50 3.97
CA GLN A 104 -13.52 -3.87 4.34
C GLN A 104 -14.10 -4.64 3.15
N VAL A 105 -15.02 -4.04 2.40
CA VAL A 105 -15.58 -4.62 1.18
C VAL A 105 -14.50 -4.86 0.13
N GLY A 106 -13.57 -3.91 -0.05
CA GLY A 106 -12.47 -4.03 -1.01
C GLY A 106 -11.44 -5.13 -0.68
N ILE A 107 -11.28 -5.49 0.59
CA ILE A 107 -10.31 -6.51 1.03
C ILE A 107 -10.79 -7.94 0.73
N LEU A 108 -12.09 -8.20 0.77
CA LEU A 108 -12.63 -9.57 0.66
C LEU A 108 -12.21 -10.31 -0.64
N PRO A 109 -12.35 -9.72 -1.85
CA PRO A 109 -11.89 -10.38 -3.07
C PRO A 109 -10.38 -10.63 -3.08
N VAL A 110 -9.61 -9.74 -2.45
CA VAL A 110 -8.15 -9.88 -2.33
C VAL A 110 -7.78 -11.08 -1.47
N ILE A 111 -8.43 -11.27 -0.32
CA ILE A 111 -8.23 -12.44 0.55
C ILE A 111 -8.42 -13.72 -0.27
N THR A 112 -9.51 -13.83 -1.03
CA THR A 112 -9.78 -15.02 -1.86
C THR A 112 -8.69 -15.24 -2.92
N ILE A 113 -8.22 -14.17 -3.57
CA ILE A 113 -7.14 -14.25 -4.58
C ILE A 113 -5.84 -14.74 -3.93
N VAL A 114 -5.44 -14.14 -2.81
CA VAL A 114 -4.20 -14.46 -2.08
C VAL A 114 -4.24 -15.87 -1.49
N GLU A 115 -5.37 -16.29 -0.91
CA GLU A 115 -5.56 -17.66 -0.43
C GLU A 115 -5.34 -18.69 -1.53
N ALA A 116 -5.92 -18.45 -2.72
CA ALA A 116 -5.75 -19.34 -3.86
C ALA A 116 -4.29 -19.41 -4.34
N MET A 117 -3.51 -18.34 -4.18
CA MET A 117 -2.08 -18.28 -4.49
C MET A 117 -1.24 -19.07 -3.49
N ILE A 118 -1.43 -18.82 -2.19
CA ILE A 118 -0.67 -19.46 -1.11
C ILE A 118 -0.87 -20.98 -1.12
N GLN A 119 -2.08 -21.46 -1.43
CA GLN A 119 -2.38 -22.89 -1.54
C GLN A 119 -1.58 -23.61 -2.64
N GLN A 120 -0.99 -22.88 -3.60
CA GLN A 120 -0.27 -23.46 -4.74
C GLN A 120 1.25 -23.40 -4.55
N ASP A 121 1.78 -22.34 -3.92
CA ASP A 121 3.23 -22.09 -3.92
C ASP A 121 3.96 -22.54 -2.64
N HIS A 122 3.25 -23.00 -1.59
CA HIS A 122 3.84 -23.47 -0.32
C HIS A 122 4.82 -22.47 0.34
N LEU A 123 4.59 -21.17 0.18
CA LEU A 123 5.48 -20.12 0.69
C LEU A 123 5.04 -19.65 2.09
N ASP A 124 5.78 -20.04 3.13
CA ASP A 124 5.45 -19.69 4.52
C ASP A 124 5.48 -18.18 4.81
N GLY A 125 6.34 -17.41 4.13
CA GLY A 125 6.40 -15.95 4.29
C GLY A 125 5.17 -15.21 3.78
N GLU A 126 4.40 -15.83 2.89
CA GLU A 126 3.20 -15.25 2.30
C GLU A 126 1.97 -15.38 3.21
N LYS A 127 2.00 -16.31 4.17
CA LYS A 127 0.95 -16.46 5.18
C LYS A 127 0.79 -15.21 6.03
N THR A 128 1.88 -14.50 6.33
CA THR A 128 1.85 -13.26 7.13
C THR A 128 1.06 -12.16 6.42
N VAL A 129 1.11 -12.06 5.09
CA VAL A 129 0.32 -11.07 4.33
C VAL A 129 -1.16 -11.43 4.37
N LEU A 130 -1.50 -12.71 4.19
CA LEU A 130 -2.88 -13.17 4.31
C LEU A 130 -3.46 -12.95 5.71
N GLU A 131 -2.68 -13.27 6.75
CA GLU A 131 -3.04 -12.99 8.14
C GLU A 131 -3.23 -11.49 8.36
N GLY A 132 -2.33 -10.65 7.84
CA GLY A 132 -2.46 -9.20 7.90
C GLY A 132 -3.72 -8.66 7.19
N LEU A 133 -4.10 -9.22 6.04
CA LEU A 133 -5.34 -8.86 5.35
C LEU A 133 -6.58 -9.26 6.16
N LYS A 134 -6.61 -10.48 6.71
CA LYS A 134 -7.69 -10.96 7.58
C LYS A 134 -7.81 -10.13 8.85
N GLN A 135 -6.68 -9.80 9.46
CA GLN A 135 -6.64 -8.95 10.64
C GLN A 135 -7.16 -7.55 10.29
N LEU A 136 -6.66 -6.90 9.23
CA LEU A 136 -7.17 -5.60 8.78
C LEU A 136 -8.69 -5.64 8.52
N HIS A 137 -9.20 -6.71 7.91
CA HIS A 137 -10.65 -6.85 7.70
C HIS A 137 -11.45 -6.89 9.01
N GLU A 138 -11.02 -7.69 10.00
CA GLU A 138 -11.70 -7.78 11.30
C GLU A 138 -11.53 -6.49 12.11
N ASP A 139 -10.37 -5.87 12.01
CA ASP A 139 -10.03 -4.59 12.61
C ASP A 139 -10.97 -3.46 12.15
N LEU A 140 -11.18 -3.36 10.83
CA LEU A 140 -12.15 -2.42 10.26
C LEU A 140 -13.58 -2.75 10.73
N LYS A 141 -13.92 -4.03 10.88
CA LYS A 141 -15.23 -4.47 11.41
C LYS A 141 -15.43 -4.01 12.85
N ASN A 142 -14.40 -4.17 13.68
CA ASN A 142 -14.44 -3.80 15.09
C ASN A 142 -14.56 -2.28 15.23
N TYR A 143 -13.83 -1.52 14.42
CA TYR A 143 -13.97 -0.07 14.34
C TYR A 143 -15.42 0.35 14.03
N GLN A 144 -16.10 -0.33 13.10
CA GLN A 144 -17.50 -0.02 12.76
C GLN A 144 -18.48 -0.30 13.89
N ARG A 145 -18.17 -1.27 14.77
CA ARG A 145 -19.05 -1.71 15.87
C ARG A 145 -18.88 -0.91 17.15
N GLN A 146 -17.80 -0.13 17.28
CA GLN A 146 -17.60 0.72 18.44
C GLN A 146 -18.78 1.70 18.57
N GLU A 147 -19.58 1.50 19.62
CA GLU A 147 -20.63 2.42 20.04
C GLU A 147 -19.97 3.65 20.64
N ALA A 148 -19.46 4.52 19.77
CA ALA A 148 -18.87 5.79 20.14
C ALA A 148 -19.42 7.01 19.37
N PRO A 149 -20.65 6.99 18.80
CA PRO A 149 -21.11 8.09 17.98
C PRO A 149 -21.32 9.38 18.79
N GLU A 150 -21.45 9.32 20.11
CA GLU A 150 -21.75 10.47 20.99
C GLU A 150 -20.52 11.02 21.71
N LEU A 151 -19.38 10.32 21.71
CA LEU A 151 -18.18 10.74 22.42
C LEU A 151 -17.42 11.78 21.61
N LEU A 152 -17.27 12.98 22.19
CA LEU A 152 -16.56 14.14 21.62
C LEU A 152 -15.21 13.76 21.01
N TYR A 153 -14.49 12.91 21.75
CA TYR A 153 -13.17 12.42 21.39
C TYR A 153 -13.14 11.78 20.00
N HIS A 154 -14.12 10.95 19.66
CA HIS A 154 -14.16 10.22 18.39
C HIS A 154 -14.71 11.04 17.23
N GLN A 155 -15.53 12.06 17.53
CA GLN A 155 -16.04 13.00 16.54
C GLN A 155 -14.98 14.02 16.12
N ALA A 156 -13.94 14.22 16.92
CA ALA A 156 -12.96 15.25 16.64
C ALA A 156 -12.16 15.02 15.34
N PRO A 157 -11.87 16.07 14.55
CA PRO A 157 -11.12 15.94 13.31
C PRO A 157 -9.75 15.33 13.49
N TRP A 158 -9.05 15.66 14.58
CA TRP A 158 -7.73 15.09 14.84
C TRP A 158 -7.83 13.58 15.06
N THR A 159 -8.72 13.12 15.93
CA THR A 159 -8.94 11.70 16.20
C THR A 159 -9.41 10.94 14.96
N ALA A 160 -10.50 11.39 14.33
CA ALA A 160 -11.05 10.73 13.16
C ALA A 160 -10.09 10.77 11.96
N GLY A 161 -9.40 11.90 11.75
CA GLY A 161 -8.37 12.05 10.72
C GLY A 161 -7.19 11.11 10.95
N HIS A 162 -6.72 10.98 12.20
CA HIS A 162 -5.68 10.01 12.56
C HIS A 162 -6.14 8.57 12.33
N HIS A 163 -7.40 8.24 12.65
CA HIS A 163 -7.99 6.93 12.33
C HIS A 163 -7.92 6.62 10.84
N MET A 164 -8.37 7.56 10.00
CA MET A 164 -8.36 7.41 8.55
C MET A 164 -6.93 7.29 8.00
N ALA A 165 -6.00 8.10 8.50
CA ALA A 165 -4.58 8.05 8.16
C ALA A 165 -3.97 6.66 8.44
N GLU A 166 -4.24 6.09 9.59
CA GLU A 166 -3.76 4.76 9.97
C GLU A 166 -4.42 3.64 9.12
N MET A 167 -5.71 3.74 8.82
CA MET A 167 -6.40 2.82 7.89
C MET A 167 -5.73 2.85 6.50
N LEU A 168 -5.49 4.05 5.97
CA LEU A 168 -4.82 4.25 4.69
C LEU A 168 -3.39 3.71 4.70
N ALA A 169 -2.60 3.99 5.74
CA ALA A 169 -1.22 3.51 5.84
C ALA A 169 -1.14 1.97 5.86
N ARG A 170 -2.01 1.31 6.63
CA ARG A 170 -2.08 -0.16 6.67
C ARG A 170 -2.54 -0.75 5.34
N ALA A 171 -3.58 -0.18 4.74
CA ALA A 171 -4.07 -0.59 3.42
C ALA A 171 -2.99 -0.40 2.34
N HIS A 172 -2.22 0.70 2.40
CA HIS A 172 -1.10 0.96 1.51
C HIS A 172 0.02 -0.07 1.70
N LEU A 173 0.42 -0.37 2.95
CA LEU A 173 1.46 -1.35 3.24
C LEU A 173 1.13 -2.76 2.74
N LEU A 174 -0.05 -3.27 3.10
CA LEU A 174 -0.51 -4.59 2.66
C LEU A 174 -0.75 -4.60 1.15
N GLY A 175 -1.38 -3.55 0.63
CA GLY A 175 -1.65 -3.31 -0.78
C GLY A 175 -0.38 -3.30 -1.63
N HIS A 176 0.66 -2.61 -1.17
CA HIS A 176 1.94 -2.57 -1.86
C HIS A 176 2.61 -3.95 -1.92
N ARG A 177 2.53 -4.74 -0.84
CA ARG A 177 3.06 -6.11 -0.85
C ARG A 177 2.33 -6.99 -1.83
N ILE A 178 0.99 -7.01 -1.80
CA ILE A 178 0.23 -7.88 -2.70
C ILE A 178 0.38 -7.51 -4.17
N THR A 179 0.57 -6.22 -4.48
CA THR A 179 0.82 -5.77 -5.84
C THR A 179 2.23 -6.14 -6.30
N CYS A 180 3.16 -6.42 -5.38
CA CYS A 180 4.53 -6.78 -5.72
C CYS A 180 4.85 -8.29 -5.64
N GLU A 181 4.32 -9.04 -4.69
CA GLU A 181 4.83 -10.38 -4.34
C GLU A 181 4.38 -11.47 -5.34
N TRP A 182 3.11 -11.50 -5.77
CA TRP A 182 2.55 -12.59 -6.58
C TRP A 182 2.60 -12.40 -8.10
N ASN A 183 3.38 -11.44 -8.57
CA ASN A 183 3.59 -11.12 -9.99
C ASN A 183 2.33 -10.79 -10.82
N VAL A 184 1.12 -10.83 -10.26
CA VAL A 184 -0.12 -10.49 -10.97
C VAL A 184 -0.08 -9.09 -11.57
N VAL A 185 0.19 -8.07 -10.76
CA VAL A 185 0.28 -6.69 -11.25
C VAL A 185 1.50 -6.51 -12.17
N PRO A 186 2.73 -6.95 -11.82
CA PRO A 186 3.89 -6.89 -12.71
C PRO A 186 3.62 -7.53 -14.09
N SER A 187 3.12 -8.76 -14.12
CA SER A 187 2.81 -9.48 -15.36
C SER A 187 1.80 -8.71 -16.20
N THR A 188 0.74 -8.18 -15.59
CA THR A 188 -0.29 -7.41 -16.30
C THR A 188 0.30 -6.14 -16.92
N LEU A 189 1.02 -5.33 -16.13
CA LEU A 189 1.53 -4.04 -16.60
C LEU A 189 2.67 -4.19 -17.61
N HIS A 190 3.56 -5.16 -17.43
CA HIS A 190 4.63 -5.44 -18.42
C HIS A 190 4.06 -5.98 -19.72
N MET A 191 3.06 -6.87 -19.66
CA MET A 191 2.37 -7.38 -20.84
C MET A 191 1.66 -6.26 -21.60
N TYR A 192 0.88 -5.42 -20.91
CA TYR A 192 0.23 -4.25 -21.49
C TYR A 192 1.25 -3.32 -22.18
N ASN A 193 2.32 -2.96 -21.47
CA ASN A 193 3.35 -2.08 -21.99
C ASN A 193 4.00 -2.66 -23.26
N ALA A 194 4.33 -3.95 -23.27
CA ALA A 194 4.94 -4.58 -24.44
C ALA A 194 4.00 -4.63 -25.65
N LEU A 195 2.71 -4.91 -25.46
CA LEU A 195 1.71 -4.89 -26.54
C LEU A 195 1.53 -3.48 -27.12
N CYS A 196 1.65 -2.44 -26.31
CA CYS A 196 1.56 -1.05 -26.78
C CYS A 196 2.83 -0.56 -27.49
N GLN A 197 4.01 -0.95 -27.00
CA GLN A 197 5.30 -0.41 -27.46
C GLN A 197 5.94 -1.23 -28.59
N SER A 198 5.44 -2.43 -28.86
CA SER A 198 5.88 -3.25 -30.00
C SER A 198 5.05 -2.98 -31.24
N ASP A 199 5.45 -3.57 -32.37
CA ASP A 199 4.73 -3.49 -33.64
C ASP A 199 3.34 -4.17 -33.61
N PHE A 200 2.98 -4.83 -32.50
CA PHE A 200 1.59 -5.22 -32.25
C PHE A 200 0.65 -3.99 -32.18
N ASN A 201 1.15 -2.87 -31.65
CA ASN A 201 0.50 -1.56 -31.61
C ASN A 201 -0.89 -1.55 -30.94
N LEU A 202 -0.98 -2.11 -29.73
CA LEU A 202 -2.20 -2.05 -28.93
C LEU A 202 -2.55 -0.57 -28.61
N PRO A 203 -3.80 -0.12 -28.86
CA PRO A 203 -4.21 1.23 -28.50
C PRO A 203 -4.07 1.49 -26.99
N LYS A 204 -3.54 2.66 -26.63
CA LYS A 204 -3.34 3.04 -25.23
C LYS A 204 -4.67 3.13 -24.48
N ILE A 205 -4.70 2.56 -23.28
CA ILE A 205 -5.82 2.61 -22.33
C ILE A 205 -5.42 3.55 -21.20
N GLY A 206 -6.18 4.64 -21.00
CA GLY A 206 -5.85 5.72 -20.06
C GLY A 206 -5.46 5.22 -18.66
N LEU A 207 -6.33 4.43 -18.03
CA LEU A 207 -6.06 3.81 -16.73
C LEU A 207 -4.75 3.00 -16.72
N MET A 208 -4.49 2.20 -17.74
CA MET A 208 -3.30 1.33 -17.77
C MET A 208 -2.02 2.15 -17.92
N GLU A 209 -2.05 3.26 -18.67
CA GLU A 209 -0.93 4.21 -18.74
C GLU A 209 -0.67 4.87 -17.37
N GLU A 210 -1.72 5.30 -16.67
CA GLU A 210 -1.61 5.88 -15.32
C GLU A 210 -1.04 4.85 -14.32
N LEU A 211 -1.46 3.58 -14.39
CA LEU A 211 -0.91 2.51 -13.56
C LEU A 211 0.56 2.22 -13.89
N CYS A 212 0.93 2.23 -15.17
CA CYS A 212 2.33 2.07 -15.58
C CYS A 212 3.22 3.19 -15.02
N GLU A 213 2.74 4.43 -15.00
CA GLU A 213 3.49 5.55 -14.41
C GLU A 213 3.53 5.46 -12.89
N LEU A 214 2.42 5.15 -12.22
CA LEU A 214 2.34 4.95 -10.77
C LEU A 214 3.35 3.90 -10.28
N PHE A 215 3.49 2.80 -11.01
CA PHE A 215 4.39 1.70 -10.66
C PHE A 215 5.74 1.75 -11.38
N LYS A 216 6.11 2.87 -12.00
CA LYS A 216 7.35 3.01 -12.78
C LYS A 216 8.60 2.71 -11.97
N GLU A 217 8.73 3.31 -10.79
CA GLU A 217 9.88 3.09 -9.90
C GLU A 217 9.94 1.65 -9.39
N THR A 218 8.79 1.11 -8.95
CA THR A 218 8.72 -0.18 -8.28
C THR A 218 8.78 -1.37 -9.25
N LEU A 219 8.04 -1.31 -10.36
CA LEU A 219 7.83 -2.44 -11.28
C LEU A 219 8.61 -2.29 -12.59
N PHE A 220 8.97 -1.08 -12.99
CA PHE A 220 9.75 -0.82 -14.21
C PHE A 220 11.19 -0.35 -13.91
N LEU A 221 11.61 -0.37 -12.64
CA LEU A 221 12.97 0.01 -12.22
C LEU A 221 13.33 1.46 -12.64
N GLY A 222 12.33 2.35 -12.64
CA GLY A 222 12.47 3.76 -12.99
C GLY A 222 12.26 4.09 -14.47
N ASN A 223 12.22 3.09 -15.37
CA ASN A 223 11.97 3.34 -16.79
C ASN A 223 11.12 2.27 -17.47
N ARG A 224 10.08 2.71 -18.20
CA ARG A 224 9.24 1.81 -19.01
C ARG A 224 10.05 1.32 -20.22
N PRO A 225 10.18 0.01 -20.42
CA PRO A 225 10.92 -0.52 -21.55
C PRO A 225 10.19 -0.21 -22.87
N ASP A 226 10.94 0.21 -23.88
CA ASP A 226 10.54 0.32 -25.29
C ASP A 226 11.02 -0.90 -26.10
N ARG A 227 11.92 -1.70 -25.52
CA ARG A 227 12.49 -2.94 -26.07
C ARG A 227 13.00 -3.83 -24.93
N ASN A 228 13.52 -5.01 -25.27
CA ASN A 228 14.06 -5.97 -24.28
C ASN A 228 13.06 -6.30 -23.16
N PHE A 229 11.76 -6.36 -23.49
CA PHE A 229 10.67 -6.48 -22.52
C PHE A 229 10.85 -7.66 -21.56
N VAL A 230 11.26 -8.83 -22.09
CA VAL A 230 11.53 -10.04 -21.29
C VAL A 230 12.60 -9.79 -20.23
N SER A 231 13.71 -9.16 -20.59
CA SER A 231 14.82 -8.91 -19.67
C SER A 231 14.41 -7.93 -18.56
N HIS A 232 13.65 -6.89 -18.90
CA HIS A 232 13.11 -5.94 -17.92
C HIS A 232 12.13 -6.62 -16.96
N TYR A 233 11.13 -7.30 -17.51
CA TYR A 233 10.15 -8.05 -16.72
C TYR A 233 10.83 -9.05 -15.80
N ARG A 234 11.75 -9.86 -16.30
CA ARG A 234 12.41 -10.87 -15.46
C ARG A 234 13.26 -10.24 -14.35
N ARG A 235 13.92 -9.10 -14.63
CA ARG A 235 14.73 -8.39 -13.63
C ARG A 235 13.89 -7.71 -12.55
N SER A 236 12.71 -7.19 -12.90
CA SER A 236 11.78 -6.61 -11.92
C SER A 236 11.07 -7.67 -11.11
N THR A 237 10.73 -8.79 -11.76
CA THR A 237 9.80 -9.80 -11.25
C THR A 237 10.52 -10.92 -10.50
N PHE A 238 11.63 -11.40 -11.04
CA PHE A 238 12.45 -12.46 -10.46
C PHE A 238 13.76 -11.85 -9.95
N GLU A 239 14.25 -12.31 -8.80
CA GLU A 239 15.55 -11.85 -8.26
C GLU A 239 16.71 -12.34 -9.15
N THR A 240 16.97 -11.64 -10.26
CA THR A 240 18.07 -11.98 -11.16
C THR A 240 19.35 -11.28 -10.71
N SER A 241 20.37 -12.05 -10.33
CA SER A 241 21.74 -11.54 -10.18
C SER A 241 22.45 -11.60 -11.54
N ILE A 242 23.16 -10.52 -11.88
CA ILE A 242 24.04 -10.49 -13.05
C ILE A 242 25.42 -10.89 -12.55
N SER A 243 25.92 -12.07 -12.93
CA SER A 243 27.33 -12.44 -12.73
C SER A 243 28.05 -12.31 -14.07
N SER A 244 29.04 -11.41 -14.13
CA SER A 244 30.09 -11.30 -15.16
C SER A 244 29.73 -11.89 -16.54
N GLY A 245 29.03 -11.10 -17.36
CA GLY A 245 28.85 -11.37 -18.80
C GLY A 245 27.74 -12.35 -19.19
N SER A 246 27.04 -12.99 -18.24
CA SER A 246 25.86 -13.80 -18.53
C SER A 246 24.74 -13.52 -17.54
N LEU A 247 23.53 -13.26 -18.06
CA LEU A 247 22.33 -13.08 -17.25
C LEU A 247 21.89 -14.47 -16.76
N LYS A 248 22.46 -14.94 -15.66
CA LYS A 248 22.01 -16.18 -15.00
C LYS A 248 20.70 -15.89 -14.29
N ILE A 249 19.60 -16.02 -15.03
CA ILE A 249 18.26 -16.08 -14.44
C ILE A 249 18.20 -17.40 -13.68
N SER A 250 18.31 -17.36 -12.35
CA SER A 250 17.96 -18.50 -11.52
C SER A 250 16.44 -18.67 -11.57
N MET A 251 15.92 -19.26 -12.64
CA MET A 251 14.49 -19.60 -12.74
C MET A 251 14.06 -20.66 -11.72
N ASN A 252 14.98 -21.34 -11.04
CA ASN A 252 14.66 -22.61 -10.37
C ASN A 252 15.27 -22.83 -8.98
N LYS A 253 15.34 -21.82 -8.10
CA LYS A 253 15.70 -22.07 -6.69
C LYS A 253 14.85 -21.35 -5.63
N ARG A 254 13.73 -20.72 -5.99
CA ARG A 254 12.72 -20.30 -4.99
C ARG A 254 11.67 -21.36 -4.69
N ALA A 255 11.38 -22.26 -5.62
CA ALA A 255 10.46 -23.37 -5.37
C ALA A 255 10.98 -24.42 -4.36
N THR A 256 12.28 -24.42 -4.00
CA THR A 256 12.87 -25.44 -3.11
C THR A 256 13.97 -24.96 -2.13
N ARG A 257 14.33 -23.67 -2.08
CA ARG A 257 15.42 -23.19 -1.19
C ARG A 257 15.14 -21.90 -0.40
N VAL A 258 13.88 -21.57 -0.11
CA VAL A 258 13.51 -20.43 0.76
C VAL A 258 13.16 -20.87 2.18
N LEU A 259 13.83 -21.91 2.71
CA LEU A 259 13.52 -22.40 4.06
C LEU A 259 14.53 -21.99 5.15
N ASN A 260 15.66 -21.35 4.83
CA ASN A 260 16.67 -21.06 5.88
C ASN A 260 17.39 -19.71 5.79
N LYS A 261 17.00 -18.79 4.90
CA LYS A 261 17.49 -17.41 4.96
C LYS A 261 16.38 -16.43 4.59
N PRO A 262 16.11 -15.39 5.40
CA PRO A 262 15.31 -14.26 4.94
C PRO A 262 15.99 -13.72 3.68
N SER A 263 15.28 -13.72 2.55
CA SER A 263 15.83 -13.13 1.31
C SER A 263 16.18 -11.66 1.63
N PRO A 264 17.41 -11.21 1.40
CA PRO A 264 17.78 -9.83 1.63
C PRO A 264 17.04 -9.00 0.58
N SER A 265 16.07 -8.23 1.06
CA SER A 265 15.38 -7.12 0.38
C SER A 265 14.89 -7.38 -1.04
N PHE A 266 13.56 -7.30 -1.23
CA PHE A 266 12.99 -6.96 -2.53
C PHE A 266 13.81 -5.82 -3.15
N ARG A 267 14.36 -6.01 -4.35
CA ARG A 267 15.02 -4.95 -5.12
C ARG A 267 14.07 -3.84 -5.57
N ARG A 268 12.78 -3.98 -5.27
CA ARG A 268 11.75 -3.02 -5.60
C ARG A 268 11.75 -1.95 -4.53
N LYS A 269 12.00 -0.72 -4.93
CA LYS A 269 11.78 0.42 -4.05
C LYS A 269 10.27 0.48 -3.77
N PRO A 270 9.87 0.46 -2.48
CA PRO A 270 8.46 0.67 -2.16
C PRO A 270 8.00 2.01 -2.71
N VAL A 271 6.69 2.13 -2.98
CA VAL A 271 6.12 3.43 -3.31
C VAL A 271 6.41 4.34 -2.12
N ASP A 272 7.09 5.44 -2.41
CA ASP A 272 7.66 6.30 -1.39
C ASP A 272 6.53 7.11 -0.73
N SER A 273 6.29 6.88 0.55
CA SER A 273 5.21 7.52 1.32
C SER A 273 5.68 7.89 2.72
N ALA A 274 5.62 9.19 3.03
CA ALA A 274 5.83 9.77 4.34
C ALA A 274 4.78 9.26 5.33
N LEU A 275 3.52 9.15 4.91
CA LEU A 275 2.44 8.62 5.76
C LEU A 275 2.76 7.19 6.24
N THR A 276 3.18 6.34 5.31
CA THR A 276 3.56 4.96 5.62
C THR A 276 4.81 4.93 6.51
N THR A 277 5.77 5.84 6.27
CA THR A 277 6.99 5.96 7.08
C THR A 277 6.66 6.33 8.52
N LEU A 278 5.75 7.29 8.75
CA LEU A 278 5.27 7.67 10.07
C LEU A 278 4.59 6.50 10.78
N HIS A 279 3.69 5.80 10.10
CA HIS A 279 3.00 4.63 10.63
C HIS A 279 4.00 3.53 11.07
N LEU A 280 4.98 3.20 10.23
CA LEU A 280 6.02 2.20 10.54
C LEU A 280 6.91 2.61 11.72
N ASN A 281 7.10 3.92 11.93
CA ASN A 281 7.88 4.48 13.03
C ASN A 281 7.03 4.84 14.24
N GLU A 282 5.82 4.32 14.32
CA GLU A 282 4.92 4.53 15.44
C GLU A 282 4.57 6.00 15.72
N HIS A 283 4.62 6.85 14.68
CA HIS A 283 4.52 8.31 14.78
C HIS A 283 5.61 8.96 15.64
N ARG A 284 6.68 8.22 15.96
CA ARG A 284 7.86 8.77 16.66
C ARG A 284 8.75 9.49 15.66
N LEU A 285 9.33 10.61 16.10
CA LEU A 285 10.35 11.33 15.34
C LEU A 285 11.66 10.54 15.34
N SER A 286 11.76 9.60 14.41
CA SER A 286 13.01 8.88 14.13
C SER A 286 13.83 9.62 13.08
N PRO A 287 15.15 9.35 12.97
CA PRO A 287 15.96 9.90 11.89
C PRO A 287 15.38 9.61 10.49
N ILE A 288 14.75 8.45 10.30
CA ILE A 288 14.10 8.07 9.04
C ILE A 288 12.92 8.99 8.73
N VAL A 289 12.07 9.27 9.72
CA VAL A 289 10.94 10.20 9.57
C VAL A 289 11.45 11.61 9.28
N LEU A 290 12.45 12.08 10.03
CA LEU A 290 13.02 13.42 9.83
C LEU A 290 13.65 13.55 8.44
N CYS A 291 14.41 12.55 7.99
CA CYS A 291 14.95 12.57 6.64
C CYS A 291 13.84 12.66 5.58
N LYS A 292 12.75 11.94 5.78
CA LYS A 292 11.61 11.93 4.87
C LYS A 292 10.88 13.28 4.86
N LEU A 293 10.71 13.91 6.01
CA LEU A 293 10.00 15.19 6.12
C LEU A 293 10.82 16.39 5.65
N TYR A 294 12.14 16.33 5.77
CA TYR A 294 13.07 17.42 5.42
C TYR A 294 13.88 17.16 4.13
N ASP A 295 13.46 16.19 3.31
CA ASP A 295 14.15 15.75 2.09
C ASP A 295 15.66 15.45 2.26
N LEU A 296 16.05 14.95 3.44
CA LEU A 296 17.44 14.58 3.68
C LEU A 296 17.71 13.21 3.06
N PRO A 297 18.90 13.01 2.45
CA PRO A 297 19.26 11.73 1.88
C PRO A 297 19.34 10.65 2.97
N MET A 298 18.69 9.52 2.74
CA MET A 298 18.78 8.36 3.63
C MET A 298 19.98 7.50 3.21
N SER A 299 20.87 7.21 4.16
CA SER A 299 22.04 6.35 3.95
C SER A 299 22.20 5.37 5.11
N ALA A 300 22.66 4.15 4.80
CA ALA A 300 23.09 3.19 5.81
C ALA A 300 24.35 3.66 6.55
N ASP A 301 25.19 4.45 5.88
CA ASP A 301 26.33 5.14 6.47
C ASP A 301 26.11 6.67 6.37
N PRO A 302 25.53 7.29 7.42
CA PRO A 302 25.12 8.69 7.37
C PRO A 302 26.34 9.61 7.39
N SER A 303 26.44 10.47 6.38
CA SER A 303 27.51 11.48 6.30
C SER A 303 27.42 12.48 7.47
N PRO A 304 28.52 13.16 7.84
CA PRO A 304 28.47 14.24 8.83
C PRO A 304 27.42 15.31 8.51
N ALA A 305 27.27 15.65 7.22
CA ALA A 305 26.26 16.61 6.76
C ALA A 305 24.82 16.10 6.97
N MET A 306 24.55 14.80 6.72
CA MET A 306 23.25 14.21 6.98
C MET A 306 22.92 14.22 8.48
N ARG A 307 23.89 13.84 9.33
CA ARG A 307 23.70 13.86 10.80
C ARG A 307 23.41 15.27 11.31
N GLU A 308 24.11 16.25 10.77
CA GLU A 308 23.86 17.65 11.09
C GLU A 308 22.47 18.10 10.62
N GLY A 309 22.05 17.74 9.40
CA GLY A 309 20.70 18.03 8.91
C GLY A 309 19.60 17.43 9.80
N VAL A 310 19.75 16.17 10.23
CA VAL A 310 18.79 15.53 11.16
C VAL A 310 18.77 16.24 12.51
N ARG A 311 19.93 16.66 13.02
CA ARG A 311 20.04 17.44 14.26
C ARG A 311 19.31 18.77 14.13
N MET A 312 19.57 19.53 13.07
CA MET A 312 18.87 20.79 12.78
C MET A 312 17.36 20.61 12.64
N ALA A 313 16.91 19.52 12.01
CA ALA A 313 15.49 19.18 11.92
C ALA A 313 14.88 18.90 13.31
N THR A 314 15.61 18.18 14.17
CA THR A 314 15.20 17.87 15.55
C THR A 314 15.10 19.13 16.41
N ASP A 315 16.07 20.04 16.25
CA ASP A 315 16.16 21.30 17.01
C ASP A 315 15.24 22.39 16.41
N SER A 316 14.56 22.12 15.30
CA SER A 316 13.72 23.11 14.64
C SER A 316 12.48 23.44 15.49
N PRO A 317 12.03 24.71 15.48
CA PRO A 317 10.79 25.10 16.14
C PRO A 317 9.61 24.21 15.71
N PHE A 318 8.73 23.87 16.66
CA PHE A 318 7.59 22.97 16.40
C PHE A 318 6.71 23.41 15.22
N HIS A 319 6.49 24.71 15.02
CA HIS A 319 5.72 25.21 13.88
C HIS A 319 6.36 24.85 12.53
N ASN A 320 7.69 24.92 12.42
CA ASN A 320 8.41 24.54 11.19
C ASN A 320 8.27 23.05 10.93
N PHE A 321 8.30 22.23 11.98
CA PHE A 321 8.02 20.81 11.86
C PHE A 321 6.62 20.54 11.31
N ILE A 322 5.59 21.23 11.83
CA ILE A 322 4.20 21.06 11.37
C ILE A 322 4.04 21.47 9.91
N GLU A 323 4.57 22.62 9.50
CA GLU A 323 4.49 23.06 8.10
C GLU A 323 5.23 22.10 7.16
N ASN A 324 6.44 21.64 7.51
CA ASN A 324 7.16 20.64 6.71
C ASN A 324 6.38 19.31 6.63
N ALA A 325 5.82 18.85 7.74
CA ALA A 325 5.01 17.63 7.76
C ALA A 325 3.79 17.76 6.84
N LYS A 326 3.10 18.90 6.89
CA LYS A 326 1.97 19.21 6.04
C LYS A 326 2.35 19.25 4.56
N ASP A 327 3.44 19.94 4.21
CA ASP A 327 3.93 20.05 2.83
C ASP A 327 4.29 18.69 2.21
N LYS A 328 4.69 17.72 3.05
CA LYS A 328 5.01 16.36 2.61
C LYS A 328 3.81 15.42 2.58
N LEU A 329 2.94 15.50 3.57
CA LEU A 329 1.82 14.56 3.73
C LEU A 329 0.60 14.96 2.90
N LEU A 330 0.31 16.27 2.79
CA LEU A 330 -0.89 16.74 2.12
C LEU A 330 -0.92 16.35 0.63
N PRO A 331 0.20 16.42 -0.14
CA PRO A 331 0.22 15.92 -1.51
C PRO A 331 -0.04 14.41 -1.64
N GLU A 332 0.34 13.61 -0.64
CA GLU A 332 0.05 12.16 -0.65
C GLU A 332 -1.44 11.85 -0.50
N LEU A 333 -2.23 12.79 0.04
CA LEU A 333 -3.67 12.65 0.29
C LEU A 333 -4.53 13.44 -0.71
N GLN A 334 -4.10 14.62 -1.12
CA GLN A 334 -4.90 15.57 -1.91
C GLN A 334 -4.19 16.05 -3.17
N GLY A 335 -2.93 15.65 -3.37
CA GLY A 335 -2.14 16.04 -4.53
C GLY A 335 -2.61 15.39 -5.84
N PRO A 336 -1.95 15.72 -6.95
CA PRO A 336 -2.28 15.18 -8.27
C PRO A 336 -2.07 13.66 -8.36
N CYS A 337 -1.17 13.10 -7.55
CA CYS A 337 -0.97 11.66 -7.40
C CYS A 337 -1.03 11.29 -5.91
N PRO A 338 -2.23 11.08 -5.36
CA PRO A 338 -2.42 10.86 -3.93
C PRO A 338 -2.06 9.42 -3.55
N VAL A 339 -0.75 9.13 -3.46
CA VAL A 339 -0.20 7.77 -3.26
C VAL A 339 -0.72 7.07 -2.00
N ALA A 340 -1.03 7.81 -0.93
CA ALA A 340 -1.58 7.25 0.30
C ALA A 340 -3.02 6.75 0.12
N ARG A 341 -3.76 7.30 -0.85
CA ARG A 341 -5.14 6.93 -1.15
C ARG A 341 -5.27 5.86 -2.22
N VAL A 342 -4.19 5.45 -2.88
CA VAL A 342 -4.25 4.41 -3.91
C VAL A 342 -4.84 3.12 -3.32
N ASN A 343 -5.93 2.67 -3.91
CA ASN A 343 -6.58 1.41 -3.62
C ASN A 343 -5.88 0.26 -4.36
N HIS A 344 -4.75 -0.16 -3.81
CA HIS A 344 -3.98 -1.30 -4.31
C HIS A 344 -4.79 -2.61 -4.37
N PHE A 345 -5.82 -2.75 -3.53
CA PHE A 345 -6.72 -3.91 -3.54
C PHE A 345 -7.53 -3.97 -4.83
N ALA A 346 -8.15 -2.85 -5.22
CA ALA A 346 -8.88 -2.75 -6.47
C ALA A 346 -7.96 -2.95 -7.70
N ILE A 347 -6.73 -2.44 -7.65
CA ILE A 347 -5.73 -2.64 -8.71
C ILE A 347 -5.37 -4.12 -8.85
N LEU A 348 -5.11 -4.84 -7.74
CA LEU A 348 -4.84 -6.27 -7.79
C LEU A 348 -6.02 -7.04 -8.39
N VAL A 349 -7.26 -6.73 -7.97
CA VAL A 349 -8.47 -7.39 -8.48
C VAL A 349 -8.64 -7.16 -9.98
N LEU A 350 -8.39 -5.94 -10.48
CA LEU A 350 -8.40 -5.63 -11.90
C LEU A 350 -7.36 -6.46 -12.67
N CYS A 351 -6.11 -6.45 -12.23
CA CYS A 351 -5.02 -7.20 -12.87
C CYS A 351 -5.28 -8.71 -12.84
N ALA A 352 -5.78 -9.25 -11.73
CA ALA A 352 -6.14 -10.66 -11.61
C ALA A 352 -7.27 -11.04 -12.56
N ARG A 353 -8.25 -10.15 -12.77
CA ARG A 353 -9.33 -10.34 -13.76
C ARG A 353 -8.78 -10.40 -15.18
N ILE A 354 -7.94 -9.44 -15.59
CA ILE A 354 -7.31 -9.41 -16.92
C ILE A 354 -6.54 -10.71 -17.17
N LEU A 355 -5.69 -11.13 -16.23
CA LEU A 355 -4.89 -12.35 -16.39
C LEU A 355 -5.75 -13.62 -16.39
N ARG A 356 -6.84 -13.66 -15.62
CA ARG A 356 -7.81 -14.75 -15.68
C ARG A 356 -8.46 -14.83 -17.06
N ASP A 357 -8.90 -13.70 -17.60
CA ASP A 357 -9.61 -13.66 -18.87
C ASP A 357 -8.65 -14.04 -20.02
N PHE A 358 -7.41 -13.53 -20.00
CA PHE A 358 -6.32 -14.00 -20.87
C PHE A 358 -6.12 -15.52 -20.79
N SER A 359 -5.99 -16.06 -19.58
CA SER A 359 -5.76 -17.50 -19.39
C SER A 359 -6.89 -18.40 -19.90
N ARG A 360 -8.12 -17.88 -20.02
CA ARG A 360 -9.28 -18.64 -20.53
C ARG A 360 -9.31 -18.72 -22.04
N GLN A 361 -8.74 -17.73 -22.72
CA GLN A 361 -8.74 -17.65 -24.19
C GLN A 361 -7.66 -18.54 -24.82
N ILE A 362 -6.66 -18.97 -24.05
CA ILE A 362 -5.53 -19.72 -24.60
C ILE A 362 -5.80 -21.22 -24.56
N HIS A 363 -5.52 -21.89 -25.68
CA HIS A 363 -5.75 -23.31 -25.82
C HIS A 363 -4.82 -24.16 -24.91
N PRO A 364 -5.32 -25.23 -24.26
CA PRO A 364 -4.55 -26.13 -23.39
C PRO A 364 -3.26 -26.72 -23.98
N SER A 365 -3.16 -26.81 -25.32
CA SER A 365 -1.94 -27.29 -26.01
C SER A 365 -0.77 -26.32 -25.93
N THR A 366 -1.05 -25.02 -25.81
CA THR A 366 -0.05 -23.96 -25.68
C THR A 366 0.70 -24.03 -24.34
N TYR A 367 0.16 -24.77 -23.37
CA TYR A 367 0.73 -25.00 -22.04
C TYR A 367 1.75 -26.14 -21.99
N ARG A 368 2.17 -26.74 -23.11
CA ARG A 368 3.15 -27.85 -23.07
C ARG A 368 4.45 -27.45 -22.36
N THR A 369 4.87 -26.19 -22.47
CA THR A 369 6.03 -25.62 -21.75
C THR A 369 5.80 -25.43 -20.25
N LEU A 370 4.54 -25.28 -19.80
CA LEU A 370 4.17 -25.10 -18.39
C LEU A 370 3.89 -26.43 -17.66
N ARG A 371 3.86 -27.57 -18.35
CA ARG A 371 3.62 -28.88 -17.72
C ARG A 371 4.69 -29.27 -16.70
N SER A 372 5.89 -28.71 -16.78
CA SER A 372 6.98 -28.98 -15.85
C SER A 372 6.85 -28.24 -14.51
N THR A 373 6.02 -27.18 -14.43
CA THR A 373 5.92 -26.31 -13.25
C THR A 373 4.70 -26.57 -12.36
N GLY A 374 3.96 -27.65 -12.63
CA GLY A 374 2.64 -27.88 -12.02
C GLY A 374 1.58 -27.00 -12.70
N ASN A 375 0.40 -27.55 -12.97
CA ASN A 375 -0.70 -26.80 -13.57
C ASN A 375 -1.35 -25.96 -12.47
N PRO A 376 -1.20 -24.62 -12.46
CA PRO A 376 -1.76 -23.78 -11.40
C PRO A 376 -3.27 -24.02 -11.31
N LYS A 377 -3.88 -23.96 -10.14
CA LYS A 377 -5.35 -24.05 -10.03
C LYS A 377 -5.99 -22.70 -10.31
N SER A 378 -5.32 -21.60 -10.00
CA SER A 378 -5.83 -20.24 -10.19
C SER A 378 -5.59 -19.76 -11.64
N PRO A 379 -6.64 -19.41 -12.39
CA PRO A 379 -6.50 -18.84 -13.74
C PRO A 379 -5.63 -17.57 -13.79
N ALA A 380 -5.72 -16.71 -12.78
CA ALA A 380 -4.91 -15.48 -12.73
C ALA A 380 -3.40 -15.79 -12.65
N ILE A 381 -3.02 -16.82 -11.87
CA ILE A 381 -1.63 -17.28 -11.78
C ILE A 381 -1.18 -17.90 -13.10
N LYS A 382 -2.04 -18.68 -13.76
CA LYS A 382 -1.76 -19.18 -15.12
C LYS A 382 -1.45 -18.03 -16.07
N GLY A 383 -2.31 -17.02 -16.11
CA GLY A 383 -2.10 -15.82 -16.92
C GLY A 383 -0.77 -15.13 -16.59
N ALA A 384 -0.45 -14.96 -15.30
CA ALA A 384 0.80 -14.35 -14.85
C ALA A 384 2.04 -15.12 -15.34
N MET A 385 2.01 -16.46 -15.25
CA MET A 385 3.10 -17.32 -15.75
C MET A 385 3.25 -17.24 -17.27
N MET A 386 2.15 -17.01 -17.99
CA MET A 386 2.15 -16.90 -19.45
C MET A 386 2.61 -15.53 -19.96
N ALA A 387 2.61 -14.50 -19.12
CA ALA A 387 3.11 -13.18 -19.49
C ALA A 387 4.56 -13.24 -19.99
N ASP A 388 5.43 -14.06 -19.38
CA ASP A 388 6.81 -14.25 -19.87
C ASP A 388 6.85 -14.80 -21.30
N THR A 389 5.92 -15.69 -21.65
CA THR A 389 5.80 -16.26 -23.01
C THR A 389 5.29 -15.24 -24.02
N VAL A 390 4.33 -14.39 -23.62
CA VAL A 390 3.86 -13.25 -24.44
C VAL A 390 5.02 -12.30 -24.74
N LEU A 391 5.79 -11.92 -23.71
CA LEU A 391 6.94 -11.04 -23.87
C LEU A 391 8.02 -11.66 -24.77
N GLN A 392 8.26 -12.98 -24.66
CA GLN A 392 9.19 -13.69 -25.55
C GLN A 392 8.70 -13.68 -27.00
N ALA A 393 7.42 -13.95 -27.23
CA ALA A 393 6.83 -13.94 -28.57
C ALA A 393 7.02 -12.57 -29.25
N ILE A 394 6.83 -11.47 -28.51
CA ILE A 394 7.08 -10.12 -29.01
C ILE A 394 8.56 -9.92 -29.38
N VAL A 395 9.50 -10.37 -28.54
CA VAL A 395 10.95 -10.20 -28.81
C VAL A 395 11.43 -11.07 -30.00
N SER A 396 10.78 -12.19 -30.26
CA SER A 396 11.07 -13.07 -31.41
C SER A 396 10.54 -12.55 -32.76
N GLU A 397 9.98 -11.34 -32.79
CA GLU A 397 9.48 -10.67 -33.99
C GLU A 397 10.41 -10.74 -35.23
N PRO A 398 11.74 -10.50 -35.13
CA PRO A 398 12.61 -10.52 -36.31
C PRO A 398 12.66 -11.88 -37.02
N GLU A 399 12.35 -12.96 -36.31
CA GLU A 399 12.24 -14.30 -36.87
C GLU A 399 10.89 -14.53 -37.56
N MET A 400 9.83 -13.86 -37.10
CA MET A 400 8.48 -13.94 -37.70
C MET A 400 8.40 -13.19 -39.03
N GLY A 401 9.07 -12.04 -39.14
CA GLY A 401 9.16 -11.29 -40.41
C GLY A 401 9.78 -12.11 -41.54
N LYS A 402 10.75 -13.00 -41.22
CA LYS A 402 11.34 -13.95 -42.19
C LYS A 402 10.35 -15.01 -42.68
N MET A 403 9.29 -15.27 -41.90
CA MET A 403 8.20 -16.20 -42.24
C MET A 403 6.97 -15.49 -42.83
N GLY A 404 7.05 -14.18 -43.10
CA GLY A 404 5.93 -13.39 -43.60
C GLY A 404 4.77 -13.23 -42.61
N LYS A 405 5.01 -13.47 -41.32
CA LYS A 405 4.01 -13.32 -40.25
C LYS A 405 4.26 -12.04 -39.48
N THR A 406 3.18 -11.39 -39.09
CA THR A 406 3.17 -10.22 -38.20
C THR A 406 2.89 -10.65 -36.76
N LEU A 407 3.15 -9.76 -35.79
CA LEU A 407 2.75 -10.01 -34.39
C LEU A 407 1.23 -10.15 -34.25
N GLN A 408 0.45 -9.53 -35.12
CA GLN A 408 -1.01 -9.66 -35.14
C GLN A 408 -1.47 -11.07 -35.52
N ASP A 409 -0.66 -11.87 -36.23
CA ASP A 409 -0.99 -13.26 -36.61
C ASP A 409 -0.77 -14.26 -35.46
N VAL A 410 -0.18 -13.81 -34.35
CA VAL A 410 0.13 -14.66 -33.20
C VAL A 410 -1.07 -14.72 -32.27
N GLN A 411 -1.79 -15.85 -32.29
CA GLN A 411 -3.00 -16.08 -31.48
C GLN A 411 -2.83 -15.74 -29.98
N MET A 412 -1.65 -16.01 -29.39
CA MET A 412 -1.41 -15.67 -27.99
C MET A 412 -1.37 -14.16 -27.74
N LEU A 413 -0.85 -13.37 -28.68
CA LEU A 413 -0.79 -11.91 -28.57
C LEU A 413 -2.18 -11.30 -28.75
N GLN A 414 -2.98 -11.85 -29.68
CA GLN A 414 -4.39 -11.50 -29.82
C GLN A 414 -5.17 -11.76 -28.52
N ALA A 415 -5.04 -12.95 -27.93
CA ALA A 415 -5.70 -13.27 -26.67
C ALA A 415 -5.24 -12.35 -25.51
N ALA A 416 -3.96 -11.98 -25.49
CA ALA A 416 -3.44 -11.04 -24.49
C ALA A 416 -4.06 -9.64 -24.67
N ALA A 417 -4.19 -9.17 -25.92
CA ALA A 417 -4.82 -7.90 -26.26
C ALA A 417 -6.33 -7.88 -25.95
N GLU A 418 -7.06 -8.93 -26.33
CA GLU A 418 -8.49 -9.09 -26.05
C GLU A 418 -8.80 -9.05 -24.55
N ALA A 419 -7.91 -9.60 -23.71
CA ALA A 419 -8.08 -9.54 -22.26
C ALA A 419 -8.11 -8.09 -21.71
N PHE A 420 -7.41 -7.16 -22.36
CA PHE A 420 -7.43 -5.73 -22.01
C PHE A 420 -8.68 -5.00 -22.49
N GLU A 421 -9.47 -5.55 -23.41
CA GLU A 421 -10.75 -4.94 -23.83
C GLU A 421 -11.77 -4.89 -22.70
N SER A 422 -11.61 -5.74 -21.67
CA SER A 422 -12.41 -5.73 -20.45
C SER A 422 -12.17 -4.52 -19.54
N VAL A 423 -11.15 -3.70 -19.84
CA VAL A 423 -10.85 -2.48 -19.10
C VAL A 423 -11.68 -1.34 -19.66
N ASP A 424 -12.42 -0.66 -18.77
CA ASP A 424 -13.14 0.55 -19.13
C ASP A 424 -12.17 1.62 -19.65
N LYS A 425 -12.33 1.99 -20.93
CA LYS A 425 -11.46 2.95 -21.62
C LYS A 425 -11.58 4.37 -21.06
N THR A 426 -12.66 4.64 -20.32
CA THR A 426 -12.91 5.93 -19.65
C THR A 426 -12.45 5.95 -18.20
N ALA A 427 -12.04 4.79 -17.66
CA ALA A 427 -11.54 4.70 -16.30
C ALA A 427 -10.22 5.46 -16.14
N THR A 428 -10.02 6.01 -14.95
CA THR A 428 -8.82 6.73 -14.53
C THR A 428 -8.41 6.25 -13.15
N LEU A 429 -7.18 6.54 -12.73
CA LEU A 429 -6.67 6.19 -11.40
C LEU A 429 -7.55 6.77 -10.29
N LYS A 430 -8.26 7.88 -10.54
CA LYS A 430 -9.19 8.49 -9.58
C LYS A 430 -10.28 7.52 -9.09
N GLN A 431 -10.72 6.59 -9.94
CA GLN A 431 -11.71 5.57 -9.56
C GLN A 431 -11.10 4.50 -8.64
N PHE A 432 -9.78 4.40 -8.59
CA PHE A 432 -9.00 3.49 -7.76
C PHE A 432 -8.38 4.21 -6.56
N LEU A 433 -8.98 5.32 -6.12
CA LEU A 433 -8.62 5.99 -4.88
C LEU A 433 -9.64 5.70 -3.79
N TRP A 434 -9.18 5.51 -2.56
CA TRP A 434 -10.04 5.56 -1.39
C TRP A 434 -10.70 6.94 -1.28
N LYS A 435 -11.99 6.93 -0.97
CA LYS A 435 -12.76 8.16 -0.72
C LYS A 435 -12.54 8.57 0.73
N VAL A 436 -11.84 9.69 0.93
CA VAL A 436 -11.60 10.30 2.23
C VAL A 436 -12.15 11.70 2.25
#